data_AF-A0A955P4V1-F1
#
_entry.id   AF-A0A955P4V1-F1
#
_cell.length_a   1.000
_cell.length_b   1.000
_cell.length_c   1.000
_cell.angle_alpha   90.00
_cell.angle_beta   90.00
_cell.angle_gamma   90.00
#
_symmetry.space_group_name_H-M   'P 1'
#
loop_
_entity.id
_entity.type
_entity.pdbx_description
1 polymer ?
#
loop_
_entity_poly.entity_id
_entity_poly.type
_entity_poly.pdbx_seq_one_letter_code
_entity_poly.pdbx_strand_id
1 'polypeptide(L)'
;EMSLFGVAFTNPFLWFGLLAAGIPFMIHLLTKRTPVNIYFPTIRFLKSAKANQSSLHRIRHLLLLALRTLIVLLVLAAFLKPVFQTGALVAGEDRNRRTASILILDTSLSMGHSLSGVSPLSRAKVAANKVLDDLAGEDLANVILAAAQPTVALDEPKSNRYQLTREIEKANPTLEFSDIDAAIGMALGQLENLDSYAKE
;
A
#
# COMPACT_ATOMS: atom_id res chain seq x y z
N GLU A 1 -3.24 14.69 9.61
CA GLU A 1 -3.55 13.37 9.03
C GLU A 1 -4.52 12.67 9.97
N MET A 2 -5.67 12.18 9.48
CA MET A 2 -6.60 11.38 10.29
C MET A 2 -6.37 9.91 9.94
N SER A 3 -5.66 9.19 10.80
CA SER A 3 -5.48 7.74 10.69
C SER A 3 -6.63 7.05 11.42
N LEU A 4 -7.33 6.16 10.71
CA LEU A 4 -8.28 5.22 11.28
C LEU A 4 -7.80 3.82 10.89
N PHE A 5 -7.55 2.96 11.89
CA PHE A 5 -7.21 1.54 11.69
C PHE A 5 -6.07 1.28 10.67
N GLY A 6 -4.94 2.01 10.76
CA GLY A 6 -3.76 1.75 9.92
C GLY A 6 -3.91 2.11 8.43
N VAL A 7 -5.01 2.77 8.05
CA VAL A 7 -5.20 3.30 6.69
C VAL A 7 -5.00 4.82 6.73
N ALA A 8 -4.04 5.31 5.95
CA ALA A 8 -3.82 6.74 5.78
C ALA A 8 -4.58 7.23 4.55
N PHE A 9 -5.45 8.22 4.76
CA PHE A 9 -6.24 8.83 3.69
C PHE A 9 -5.64 10.18 3.31
N THR A 10 -5.28 10.34 2.04
CA THR A 10 -4.62 11.54 1.51
C THR A 10 -5.57 12.76 1.41
N ASN A 11 -6.89 12.56 1.48
CA ASN A 11 -7.85 13.66 1.38
C ASN A 11 -9.09 13.47 2.30
N PRO A 12 -9.18 14.19 3.43
CA PRO A 12 -10.28 14.10 4.39
C PRO A 12 -11.65 14.52 3.86
N PHE A 13 -11.74 15.26 2.74
CA PHE A 13 -13.04 15.69 2.20
C PHE A 13 -13.79 14.57 1.47
N LEU A 14 -13.11 13.49 1.07
CA LEU A 14 -13.73 12.37 0.35
C LEU A 14 -14.64 11.49 1.22
N TRP A 15 -14.67 11.68 2.54
CA TRP A 15 -15.65 11.01 3.42
C TRP A 15 -17.09 11.41 3.08
N PHE A 16 -17.33 12.61 2.53
CA PHE A 16 -18.64 12.98 1.98
C PHE A 16 -19.05 12.12 0.77
N GLY A 17 -18.09 11.54 0.05
CA GLY A 17 -18.36 10.54 -1.00
C GLY A 17 -18.98 9.26 -0.45
N LEU A 18 -18.82 8.95 0.84
CA LEU A 18 -19.49 7.82 1.49
C LEU A 18 -21.02 8.03 1.53
N LEU A 19 -21.50 9.28 1.59
CA LEU A 19 -22.93 9.58 1.45
C LEU A 19 -23.44 9.24 0.04
N ALA A 20 -22.59 9.36 -0.99
CA ALA A 20 -22.92 8.94 -2.35
C ALA A 20 -23.01 7.41 -2.49
N ALA A 21 -22.30 6.65 -1.66
CA ALA A 21 -22.45 5.19 -1.60
C ALA A 21 -23.86 4.75 -1.16
N GLY A 22 -24.57 5.60 -0.42
CA GLY A 22 -25.96 5.38 0.01
C GLY A 22 -27.00 5.63 -1.10
N ILE A 23 -26.65 6.34 -2.17
CA ILE A 23 -27.56 6.67 -3.29
C ILE A 23 -28.18 5.43 -3.93
N PRO A 24 -27.43 4.38 -4.33
CA PRO A 24 -28.02 3.17 -4.91
C PRO A 24 -28.95 2.44 -3.93
N PHE A 25 -28.66 2.49 -2.63
CA PHE A 25 -29.52 1.92 -1.58
C PHE A 25 -30.83 2.72 -1.44
N MET A 26 -30.74 4.05 -1.39
CA MET A 26 -31.91 4.94 -1.37
C MET A 26 -32.79 4.76 -2.60
N ILE A 27 -32.22 4.79 -3.81
CA ILE A 27 -32.97 4.58 -5.06
C ILE A 27 -33.67 3.22 -5.06
N HIS A 28 -33.05 2.18 -4.50
CA HIS A 28 -33.68 0.87 -4.39
C HIS A 28 -34.92 0.89 -3.47
N LEU A 29 -34.83 1.57 -2.33
CA LEU A 29 -35.95 1.71 -1.39
C LEU A 29 -37.12 2.50 -2.00
N LEU A 30 -36.82 3.52 -2.80
CA LEU A 30 -37.79 4.35 -3.54
C LEU A 30 -38.42 3.63 -4.74
N THR A 31 -37.72 2.64 -5.33
CA THR A 31 -38.21 1.89 -6.52
C THR A 31 -39.05 0.66 -6.16
N LYS A 32 -39.32 0.44 -4.87
CA LYS A 32 -40.18 -0.67 -4.41
C LYS A 32 -41.65 -0.39 -4.78
N ARG A 33 -42.00 -0.60 -6.05
CA ARG A 33 -43.40 -0.57 -6.51
C ARG A 33 -44.18 -1.65 -5.76
N THR A 34 -45.18 -1.20 -5.00
CA THR A 34 -46.18 -2.08 -4.42
C THR A 34 -46.87 -2.85 -5.56
N PRO A 35 -46.86 -4.20 -5.53
CA PRO A 35 -47.53 -4.98 -6.56
C PRO A 35 -49.02 -4.68 -6.49
N VAL A 36 -49.57 -4.11 -7.56
CA VAL A 36 -51.00 -3.86 -7.70
C VAL A 36 -51.69 -5.23 -7.79
N ASN A 37 -52.50 -5.56 -6.78
CA ASN A 37 -53.16 -6.85 -6.70
C ASN A 37 -54.44 -6.82 -7.55
N ILE A 38 -54.34 -7.28 -8.80
CA ILE A 38 -55.51 -7.35 -9.70
C ILE A 38 -56.19 -8.72 -9.51
N TYR A 39 -57.45 -8.72 -9.08
CA TYR A 39 -58.23 -9.93 -8.83
C TYR A 39 -58.76 -10.51 -10.15
N PHE A 40 -58.03 -11.45 -10.76
CA PHE A 40 -58.49 -12.21 -11.93
C PHE A 40 -58.85 -13.67 -11.53
N PRO A 41 -60.12 -14.08 -11.57
CA PRO A 41 -60.59 -15.39 -11.09
C PRO A 41 -60.00 -16.60 -11.86
N THR A 42 -59.67 -16.44 -13.14
CA THR A 42 -59.25 -17.54 -14.03
C THR A 42 -57.82 -18.05 -13.75
N ILE A 43 -57.00 -17.30 -13.00
CA ILE A 43 -55.56 -17.59 -12.81
C ILE A 43 -55.28 -18.44 -11.56
N ARG A 44 -56.29 -18.79 -10.75
CA ARG A 44 -56.12 -19.58 -9.52
C ARG A 44 -55.45 -20.94 -9.78
N PHE A 45 -55.71 -21.55 -10.94
CA PHE A 45 -55.08 -22.80 -11.37
C PHE A 45 -53.65 -22.64 -11.90
N LEU A 46 -53.27 -21.46 -12.39
CA LEU A 46 -51.91 -21.16 -12.88
C LEU A 46 -50.95 -20.76 -11.74
N LYS A 47 -51.49 -20.27 -10.62
CA LYS A 47 -50.73 -19.79 -9.46
C LYS A 47 -50.00 -20.92 -8.70
N SER A 48 -50.57 -22.12 -8.67
CA SER A 48 -49.99 -23.29 -7.99
C SER A 48 -48.68 -23.76 -8.63
N ALA A 49 -48.47 -23.51 -9.94
CA ALA A 49 -47.25 -23.88 -10.65
C ALA A 49 -46.10 -22.85 -10.49
N LYS A 50 -46.38 -21.63 -10.02
CA LYS A 50 -45.39 -20.53 -9.93
C LYS A 50 -44.72 -20.36 -8.56
N ALA A 51 -45.18 -21.06 -7.53
CA ALA A 51 -44.67 -20.88 -6.16
C ALA A 51 -43.17 -21.21 -6.00
N ASN A 52 -42.67 -22.18 -6.77
CA ASN A 52 -41.28 -22.66 -6.67
C ASN A 52 -40.24 -21.78 -7.38
N GLN A 53 -40.66 -20.82 -8.23
CA GLN A 53 -39.73 -19.95 -8.96
C GLN A 53 -39.28 -18.72 -8.13
N SER A 54 -39.87 -18.52 -6.95
CA SER A 54 -39.66 -17.30 -6.14
C SER A 54 -38.32 -17.25 -5.39
N SER A 55 -37.74 -18.40 -5.00
CA SER A 55 -36.52 -18.45 -4.18
C SER A 55 -35.28 -18.03 -4.96
N LEU A 56 -35.11 -18.54 -6.19
CA LEU A 56 -33.99 -18.18 -7.07
C LEU A 56 -34.02 -16.71 -7.48
N HIS A 57 -35.21 -16.14 -7.70
CA HIS A 57 -35.35 -14.71 -7.96
C HIS A 57 -34.92 -13.86 -6.75
N ARG A 58 -35.19 -14.32 -5.52
CA ARG A 58 -34.77 -13.61 -4.29
C ARG A 58 -33.26 -13.59 -4.12
N ILE A 59 -32.58 -14.72 -4.39
CA ILE A 59 -31.12 -14.83 -4.30
C ILE A 59 -30.45 -13.98 -5.39
N ARG A 60 -30.93 -14.08 -6.64
CA ARG A 60 -30.40 -13.26 -7.74
C ARG A 60 -30.59 -11.77 -7.48
N HIS A 61 -31.71 -11.38 -6.88
CA HIS A 61 -31.95 -9.99 -6.49
C HIS A 61 -31.01 -9.51 -5.38
N LEU A 62 -30.71 -10.34 -4.37
CA LEU A 62 -29.72 -10.02 -3.34
C LEU A 62 -28.30 -9.90 -3.93
N LEU A 63 -27.91 -10.83 -4.81
CA LEU A 63 -26.60 -10.82 -5.48
C LEU A 63 -26.43 -9.59 -6.38
N LEU A 64 -27.46 -9.23 -7.16
CA LEU A 64 -27.43 -8.03 -8.00
C LEU A 64 -27.39 -6.74 -7.17
N LEU A 65 -28.04 -6.73 -6.00
CA LEU A 65 -27.96 -5.62 -5.06
C LEU A 65 -26.53 -5.50 -4.51
N ALA A 66 -25.96 -6.60 -4.02
CA ALA A 66 -24.61 -6.66 -3.46
C ALA A 66 -23.55 -6.23 -4.50
N LEU A 67 -23.65 -6.72 -5.73
CA LEU A 67 -22.73 -6.36 -6.81
C LEU A 67 -22.83 -4.87 -7.16
N ARG A 68 -24.06 -4.32 -7.23
CA ARG A 68 -24.26 -2.88 -7.50
C ARG A 68 -23.64 -2.01 -6.41
N THR A 69 -23.81 -2.37 -5.14
CA THR A 69 -23.17 -1.65 -4.03
C THR A 69 -21.65 -1.82 -4.04
N LEU A 70 -21.15 -3.02 -4.38
CA LEU A 70 -19.73 -3.29 -4.44
C LEU A 70 -19.03 -2.48 -5.53
N ILE A 71 -19.63 -2.35 -6.71
CA ILE A 71 -19.09 -1.53 -7.81
C ILE A 71 -18.94 -0.06 -7.37
N VAL A 72 -19.97 0.50 -6.71
CA VAL A 72 -19.91 1.89 -6.23
C VAL A 72 -18.84 2.05 -5.14
N LEU A 73 -18.73 1.08 -4.22
CA LEU A 73 -17.70 1.06 -3.18
C LEU A 73 -16.29 0.98 -3.80
N LEU A 74 -16.07 0.13 -4.80
CA LEU A 74 -14.80 0.01 -5.50
C LEU A 74 -14.41 1.29 -6.25
N VAL A 75 -15.37 1.96 -6.90
CA VAL A 75 -15.12 3.25 -7.56
C VAL A 75 -14.72 4.29 -6.51
N LEU A 76 -15.44 4.38 -5.39
CA LEU A 76 -15.08 5.29 -4.29
C LEU A 76 -13.70 4.97 -3.71
N ALA A 77 -13.38 3.68 -3.51
CA ALA A 77 -12.07 3.24 -3.04
C ALA A 77 -10.96 3.62 -4.03
N ALA A 78 -11.19 3.51 -5.34
CA ALA A 78 -10.23 3.92 -6.36
C ALA A 78 -9.95 5.43 -6.32
N PHE A 79 -10.96 6.25 -6.06
CA PHE A 79 -10.80 7.70 -5.86
C PHE A 79 -10.15 8.06 -4.51
N LEU A 80 -10.39 7.27 -3.47
CA LEU A 80 -9.81 7.45 -2.13
C LEU A 80 -8.33 7.06 -2.06
N LYS A 81 -7.82 6.27 -3.03
CA LYS A 81 -6.45 5.73 -3.03
C LYS A 81 -6.01 5.26 -1.63
N PRO A 82 -6.65 4.21 -1.07
CA PRO A 82 -6.26 3.70 0.24
C PRO A 82 -4.80 3.27 0.20
N VAL A 83 -3.95 3.96 0.96
CA VAL A 83 -2.56 3.55 1.17
C VAL A 83 -2.58 2.64 2.39
N PHE A 84 -2.42 1.34 2.14
CA PHE A 84 -2.18 0.38 3.21
C PHE A 84 -0.76 0.62 3.72
N GLN A 85 -0.64 1.08 4.97
CA GLN A 85 0.66 1.10 5.64
C GLN A 85 1.03 -0.34 5.93
N THR A 86 2.01 -0.86 5.18
CA THR A 86 2.42 -2.27 5.19
C THR A 86 2.83 -2.78 6.58
N GLY A 87 3.13 -1.88 7.53
CA GLY A 87 3.44 -2.23 8.92
C GLY A 87 2.24 -2.49 9.84
N ALA A 88 1.02 -2.06 9.51
CA ALA A 88 -0.13 -2.14 10.42
C ALA A 88 -0.89 -3.49 10.33
N LEU A 89 -0.94 -4.10 9.14
CA LEU A 89 -1.63 -5.38 8.93
C LEU A 89 -0.73 -6.60 9.18
N VAL A 90 0.59 -6.42 9.18
CA VAL A 90 1.60 -7.44 9.52
C VAL A 90 1.98 -7.41 11.01
N ALA A 91 1.47 -6.45 11.79
CA ALA A 91 1.79 -6.26 13.20
C ALA A 91 1.41 -7.43 14.13
N GLY A 92 0.78 -8.49 13.62
CA GLY A 92 0.37 -9.69 14.36
C GLY A 92 1.33 -10.88 14.26
N GLU A 93 2.28 -10.91 13.33
CA GLU A 93 3.26 -12.00 13.21
C GLU A 93 4.69 -11.43 13.35
N ASP A 94 5.35 -11.82 14.43
CA ASP A 94 6.80 -11.78 14.63
C ASP A 94 7.52 -10.41 14.61
N ARG A 95 7.24 -9.57 15.62
CA ARG A 95 8.13 -8.45 16.00
C ARG A 95 9.50 -8.86 16.55
N ASN A 96 9.83 -10.16 16.57
CA ASN A 96 11.08 -10.70 17.09
C ASN A 96 12.03 -11.23 15.99
N ARG A 97 11.69 -11.05 14.72
CA ARG A 97 12.58 -11.43 13.62
C ARG A 97 13.52 -10.26 13.33
N ARG A 98 14.77 -10.37 13.78
CA ARG A 98 15.83 -9.42 13.44
C ARG A 98 15.89 -9.28 11.93
N THR A 99 15.61 -8.08 11.42
CA THR A 99 15.61 -7.83 9.98
C THR A 99 16.92 -7.14 9.61
N ALA A 100 17.65 -7.73 8.66
CA ALA A 100 18.79 -7.09 8.02
C ALA A 100 18.31 -6.40 6.75
N SER A 101 18.44 -5.07 6.69
CA SER A 101 18.00 -4.24 5.55
C SER A 101 19.19 -3.49 4.96
N ILE A 102 19.36 -3.57 3.64
CA ILE A 102 20.38 -2.76 2.95
C ILE A 102 19.65 -1.75 2.06
N LEU A 103 19.92 -0.47 2.32
CA LEU A 103 19.35 0.63 1.57
C LEU A 103 20.31 1.04 0.45
N ILE A 104 19.82 1.04 -0.79
CA ILE A 104 20.59 1.51 -1.94
C ILE A 104 20.12 2.93 -2.26
N LEU A 105 21.03 3.89 -2.19
CA LEU A 105 20.78 5.30 -2.49
C LEU A 105 21.44 5.66 -3.82
N ASP A 106 20.64 6.02 -4.83
CA ASP A 106 21.16 6.51 -6.11
C ASP A 106 21.83 7.89 -5.91
N THR A 107 23.09 8.00 -6.34
CA THR A 107 23.88 9.24 -6.31
C THR A 107 24.36 9.65 -7.72
N SER A 108 23.72 9.16 -8.78
CA SER A 108 24.07 9.52 -10.17
C SER A 108 23.83 10.99 -10.51
N LEU A 109 24.36 11.42 -11.67
CA LEU A 109 24.20 12.79 -12.18
C LEU A 109 22.75 13.25 -12.24
N SER A 110 21.81 12.33 -12.54
CA SER A 110 20.38 12.64 -12.62
C SER A 110 19.80 13.12 -11.29
N MET A 111 20.40 12.70 -10.18
CA MET A 111 19.96 13.02 -8.82
C MET A 111 20.34 14.44 -8.38
N GLY A 112 21.25 15.09 -9.11
CA GLY A 112 21.67 16.48 -8.89
C GLY A 112 20.73 17.54 -9.48
N HIS A 113 19.81 17.17 -10.37
CA HIS A 113 18.93 18.14 -11.03
C HIS A 113 17.90 18.71 -10.04
N SER A 114 17.89 20.02 -9.81
CA SER A 114 16.92 20.67 -8.93
C SER A 114 15.70 21.14 -9.71
N LEU A 115 14.52 20.59 -9.41
CA LEU A 115 13.24 21.13 -9.88
C LEU A 115 12.56 21.83 -8.70
N SER A 116 12.28 23.12 -8.84
CA SER A 116 11.66 23.95 -7.79
C SER A 116 12.48 24.05 -6.49
N GLY A 117 13.81 24.02 -6.59
CA GLY A 117 14.71 24.19 -5.44
C GLY A 117 14.98 22.92 -4.62
N VAL A 118 14.35 21.78 -4.98
CA VAL A 118 14.56 20.49 -4.30
C VAL A 118 15.10 19.46 -5.29
N SER A 119 16.32 18.96 -5.05
CA SER A 119 16.89 17.87 -5.83
C SER A 119 16.24 16.53 -5.48
N PRO A 120 16.16 15.58 -6.44
CA PRO A 120 15.79 14.19 -6.17
C PRO A 120 16.63 13.58 -5.04
N LEU A 121 17.92 13.92 -4.95
CA LEU A 121 18.78 13.42 -3.88
C LEU A 121 18.30 13.88 -2.50
N SER A 122 17.91 15.15 -2.35
CA SER A 122 17.37 15.65 -1.08
C SER A 122 16.10 14.90 -0.66
N ARG A 123 15.23 14.54 -1.62
CA ARG A 123 14.04 13.72 -1.34
C ARG A 123 14.42 12.29 -0.95
N ALA A 124 15.41 11.71 -1.64
CA ALA A 124 15.92 10.39 -1.35
C ALA A 124 16.53 10.33 0.06
N LYS A 125 17.28 11.35 0.51
CA LYS A 125 17.80 11.44 1.88
C LYS A 125 16.69 11.47 2.93
N VAL A 126 15.65 12.27 2.71
CA VAL A 126 14.49 12.31 3.63
C VAL A 126 13.77 10.97 3.68
N ALA A 127 13.56 10.32 2.54
CA ALA A 127 12.94 9.01 2.48
C ALA A 127 13.81 7.94 3.16
N ALA A 128 15.12 7.98 2.95
CA ALA A 128 16.10 7.10 3.57
C ALA A 128 16.08 7.21 5.10
N ASN A 129 16.11 8.44 5.62
CA ASN A 129 16.01 8.68 7.06
C ASN A 129 14.69 8.16 7.64
N LYS A 130 13.58 8.36 6.94
CA LYS A 130 12.28 7.82 7.37
C LYS A 130 12.28 6.29 7.45
N VAL A 131 12.90 5.61 6.49
CA VAL A 131 13.04 4.14 6.52
C VAL A 131 13.90 3.71 7.71
N LEU A 132 15.00 4.41 8.00
CA LEU A 132 15.84 4.12 9.16
C LEU A 132 15.14 4.37 10.51
N ASP A 133 14.23 5.35 10.56
CA ASP A 133 13.42 5.65 11.74
C ASP A 133 12.38 4.55 12.00
N ASP A 134 11.79 3.99 10.93
CA ASP A 134 10.76 2.93 10.99
C ASP A 134 11.33 1.55 11.40
N LEU A 135 12.64 1.32 11.32
CA LEU A 135 13.28 0.08 11.75
C LEU A 135 13.17 -0.12 13.28
N ALA A 136 13.21 -1.36 13.76
CA ALA A 136 13.26 -1.70 15.18
C ALA A 136 14.69 -1.56 15.75
N GLY A 137 14.83 -1.42 17.07
CA GLY A 137 16.13 -1.14 17.72
C GLY A 137 17.21 -2.21 17.49
N GLU A 138 16.79 -3.45 17.26
CA GLU A 138 17.70 -4.59 17.00
C GLU A 138 17.93 -4.88 15.52
N ASP A 139 17.29 -4.13 14.61
CA ASP A 139 17.45 -4.35 13.18
C ASP A 139 18.84 -3.88 12.71
N LEU A 140 19.40 -4.62 11.76
CA LEU A 140 20.69 -4.31 11.15
C LEU A 140 20.44 -3.55 9.86
N ALA A 141 21.09 -2.41 9.68
CA ALA A 141 20.98 -1.63 8.47
C ALA A 141 22.34 -1.29 7.87
N ASN A 142 22.38 -1.18 6.54
CA ASN A 142 23.50 -0.55 5.84
C ASN A 142 23.00 0.33 4.70
N VAL A 143 23.85 1.26 4.25
CA VAL A 143 23.59 2.13 3.12
C VAL A 143 24.67 1.92 2.06
N ILE A 144 24.27 1.71 0.81
CA ILE A 144 25.15 1.65 -0.35
C ILE A 144 24.83 2.84 -1.25
N LEU A 145 25.85 3.63 -1.57
CA LEU A 145 25.75 4.74 -2.50
C LEU A 145 26.00 4.21 -3.91
N ALA A 146 24.96 4.23 -4.75
CA ALA A 146 25.02 3.72 -6.11
C ALA A 146 25.49 4.82 -7.08
N ALA A 147 26.81 4.92 -7.24
CA ALA A 147 27.51 5.67 -8.29
C ALA A 147 28.08 4.68 -9.34
N ALA A 148 28.97 5.12 -10.24
CA ALA A 148 29.56 4.21 -11.24
C ALA A 148 30.46 3.15 -10.59
N GLN A 149 31.06 3.48 -9.45
CA GLN A 149 31.61 2.51 -8.52
C GLN A 149 30.83 2.62 -7.21
N PRO A 150 30.01 1.62 -6.84
CA PRO A 150 29.20 1.72 -5.65
C PRO A 150 30.09 1.76 -4.40
N THR A 151 29.82 2.70 -3.51
CA THR A 151 30.55 2.83 -2.25
C THR A 151 29.66 2.39 -1.11
N VAL A 152 30.16 1.47 -0.30
CA VAL A 152 29.46 1.00 0.89
C VAL A 152 29.74 1.95 2.06
N ALA A 153 28.71 2.38 2.79
CA ALA A 153 28.87 3.29 3.93
C ALA A 153 29.52 2.60 5.15
N LEU A 154 29.22 1.32 5.36
CA LEU A 154 29.82 0.48 6.42
C LEU A 154 30.21 -0.89 5.84
N ASP A 155 31.34 -1.44 6.27
CA ASP A 155 31.81 -2.77 5.82
C ASP A 155 30.80 -3.90 6.16
N GLU A 156 30.01 -3.71 7.21
CA GLU A 156 28.99 -4.65 7.69
C GLU A 156 27.70 -3.91 8.11
N PRO A 157 26.51 -4.52 7.94
CA PRO A 157 25.26 -3.95 8.46
C PRO A 157 25.27 -3.86 9.99
N LYS A 158 24.99 -2.67 10.52
CA LYS A 158 25.03 -2.38 11.97
C LYS A 158 23.70 -1.78 12.42
N SER A 159 23.39 -1.96 13.70
CA SER A 159 22.23 -1.31 14.35
C SER A 159 22.45 0.20 14.61
N ASN A 160 23.68 0.72 14.45
CA ASN A 160 24.00 2.12 14.73
C ASN A 160 23.47 3.08 13.66
N ARG A 161 22.23 3.55 13.87
CA ARG A 161 21.52 4.49 12.98
C ARG A 161 22.22 5.83 12.82
N TYR A 162 22.85 6.36 13.88
CA TYR A 162 23.50 7.66 13.84
C TYR A 162 24.61 7.73 12.79
N GLN A 163 25.38 6.65 12.65
CA GLN A 163 26.43 6.55 11.62
C GLN A 163 25.82 6.53 10.22
N LEU A 164 24.75 5.77 10.00
CA LEU A 164 24.07 5.67 8.70
C LEU A 164 23.44 7.00 8.28
N THR A 165 22.72 7.67 9.18
CA THR A 165 22.15 9.00 8.92
C THR A 165 23.24 10.00 8.55
N ARG A 166 24.39 9.97 9.23
CA ARG A 166 25.52 10.84 8.92
C ARG A 166 26.09 10.58 7.52
N GLU A 167 26.20 9.33 7.10
CA GLU A 167 26.68 8.98 5.76
C GLU A 167 25.67 9.36 4.66
N ILE A 168 24.37 9.19 4.90
CA ILE A 168 23.30 9.68 4.02
C ILE A 168 23.39 11.20 3.85
N GLU A 169 23.59 11.94 4.95
CA GLU A 169 23.69 13.41 4.88
C GLU A 169 24.93 13.88 4.11
N LYS A 170 26.05 13.19 4.23
CA LYS A 170 27.29 13.49 3.47
C LYS A 170 27.20 13.15 1.99
N ALA A 171 26.30 12.27 1.59
CA ALA A 171 26.19 11.83 0.20
C ALA A 171 25.89 13.01 -0.74
N ASN A 172 26.69 13.18 -1.78
CA ASN A 172 26.52 14.21 -2.80
C ASN A 172 26.29 13.55 -4.17
N PRO A 173 25.58 14.22 -5.09
CA PRO A 173 25.41 13.69 -6.43
C PRO A 173 26.77 13.67 -7.13
N THR A 174 27.09 12.52 -7.70
CA THR A 174 28.27 12.31 -8.54
C THR A 174 27.96 12.73 -9.98
N LEU A 175 28.99 13.00 -10.77
CA LEU A 175 28.83 13.33 -12.20
C LEU A 175 28.77 12.08 -13.09
N GLU A 176 28.46 10.93 -12.50
CA GLU A 176 28.57 9.62 -13.13
C GLU A 176 27.20 8.94 -13.24
N PHE A 177 27.12 7.87 -14.02
CA PHE A 177 25.94 7.00 -14.07
C PHE A 177 25.93 6.05 -12.86
N SER A 178 24.76 5.56 -12.48
CA SER A 178 24.63 4.57 -11.40
C SER A 178 24.84 3.16 -11.95
N ASP A 179 25.75 2.39 -11.35
CA ASP A 179 25.82 0.93 -11.57
C ASP A 179 25.01 0.21 -10.49
N ILE A 180 23.72 0.02 -10.78
CA ILE A 180 22.77 -0.60 -9.85
C ILE A 180 23.07 -2.10 -9.69
N ASP A 181 23.52 -2.77 -10.76
CA ASP A 181 23.79 -4.21 -10.74
C ASP A 181 24.96 -4.51 -9.80
N ALA A 182 26.03 -3.71 -9.86
CA ALA A 182 27.14 -3.81 -8.92
C ALA A 182 26.72 -3.48 -7.47
N ALA A 183 25.83 -2.49 -7.28
CA ALA A 183 25.33 -2.13 -5.95
C ALA A 183 24.49 -3.25 -5.33
N ILE A 184 23.63 -3.90 -6.12
CA ILE A 184 22.85 -5.06 -5.69
C ILE A 184 23.77 -6.25 -5.39
N GLY A 185 24.79 -6.50 -6.23
CA GLY A 185 25.79 -7.54 -5.99
C GLY A 185 26.50 -7.38 -4.65
N MET A 186 26.90 -6.15 -4.31
CA MET A 186 27.49 -5.85 -3.00
C MET A 186 26.49 -6.02 -1.85
N ALA A 187 25.23 -5.59 -2.03
CA ALA A 187 24.19 -5.78 -1.03
C ALA A 187 23.96 -7.27 -0.73
N LEU A 188 23.85 -8.10 -1.78
CA LEU A 188 23.67 -9.53 -1.63
C LEU A 188 24.86 -10.19 -0.93
N GLY A 189 26.09 -9.81 -1.28
CA GLY A 189 27.29 -10.32 -0.60
C GLY A 189 27.31 -10.00 0.90
N GLN A 190 26.87 -8.80 1.29
CA GLN A 190 26.76 -8.44 2.71
C GLN A 190 25.66 -9.21 3.45
N LEU A 191 24.52 -9.45 2.80
CA LEU A 191 23.43 -10.24 3.40
C LEU A 191 23.80 -11.72 3.52
N GLU A 192 24.46 -12.30 2.52
CA GLU A 192 24.91 -13.70 2.55
C GLU A 192 25.93 -13.95 3.65
N ASN A 193 26.84 -12.98 3.88
CA ASN A 193 27.77 -13.04 5.01
C ASN A 193 27.03 -13.07 6.35
N LEU A 194 25.96 -12.29 6.52
CA LEU A 194 25.16 -12.28 7.76
C LEU A 194 24.36 -13.57 7.95
N ASP A 195 23.78 -14.13 6.89
CA ASP A 195 23.07 -15.42 6.95
C ASP A 195 24.01 -16.57 7.31
N SER A 196 25.27 -16.49 6.88
CA SER A 196 26.31 -17.46 7.25
C SER A 196 26.63 -17.39 8.74
N TYR A 197 26.67 -16.19 9.34
CA TYR A 197 26.83 -16.01 10.80
C TYR A 197 25.59 -16.41 11.61
N ALA A 198 24.40 -16.39 11.02
CA ALA A 198 23.15 -16.77 11.71
C ALA A 198 22.90 -18.29 11.73
N LYS A 199 23.64 -19.06 10.93
CA LYS A 199 23.52 -20.53 10.82
C LYS A 199 24.53 -21.32 11.65
N GLU A 200 25.57 -20.68 12.18
CA GLU A 200 26.48 -21.24 13.20
C GLU A 200 25.94 -21.01 14.62
#